data_AF-A0A3E1KJP8-F1
#
_entry.id   AF-A0A3E1KJP8-F1
#
_cell.length_a   1.000
_cell.length_b   1.000
_cell.length_c   1.000
_cell.angle_alpha   90.00
_cell.angle_beta   90.00
_cell.angle_gamma   90.00
#
_symmetry.space_group_name_H-M   'P 1'
#
loop_
_entity.id
_entity.type
_entity.pdbx_description
1 polymer ?
#
loop_
_entity_poly.entity_id
_entity_poly.type
_entity_poly.pdbx_seq_one_letter_code
_entity_poly.pdbx_strand_id
1 'polypeptide(L)'
;MQMFFFRKLLPLIFILSAPVTYFFFGSVDSGKYKFGLFLLYVVVYPFLETVMYQFITQELVLRFGWGAKISIAVSWVVFLLAHTGGGVRVVVPGLIGGGILAFTYGLTRRWGRGNAFISTLLLHATWNCCAIIFINFSSGIK
;
A
#
# COMPACT_ATOMS: atom_id res chain seq x y z
N MET A 1 -16.77 2.63 21.21
CA MET A 1 -16.43 1.76 20.05
C MET A 1 -15.18 2.23 19.28
N GLN A 2 -14.88 3.54 19.20
CA GLN A 2 -13.66 4.08 18.55
C GLN A 2 -12.32 3.58 19.13
N MET A 3 -12.23 3.32 20.44
CA MET A 3 -10.98 2.88 21.08
C MET A 3 -10.60 1.41 20.81
N PHE A 4 -11.56 0.58 20.39
CA PHE A 4 -11.31 -0.86 20.19
C PHE A 4 -10.52 -1.11 18.89
N PHE A 5 -10.79 -0.31 17.85
CA PHE A 5 -10.16 -0.44 16.53
C PHE A 5 -8.67 -0.07 16.57
N PHE A 6 -8.31 1.05 17.21
CA PHE A 6 -6.92 1.50 17.31
C PHE A 6 -6.05 0.65 18.25
N ARG A 7 -6.59 0.15 19.37
CA ARG A 7 -5.78 -0.56 20.36
C ARG A 7 -5.47 -2.01 20.03
N LYS A 8 -6.26 -2.66 19.15
CA LYS A 8 -6.10 -4.09 18.85
C LYS A 8 -5.83 -4.39 17.38
N LEU A 9 -6.44 -3.65 16.45
CA LEU A 9 -6.30 -3.96 15.02
C LEU A 9 -4.99 -3.44 14.43
N LEU A 10 -4.57 -2.22 14.80
CA LEU A 10 -3.31 -1.64 14.33
C LEU A 10 -2.07 -2.44 14.75
N PRO A 11 -1.94 -2.85 16.04
CA PRO A 11 -0.86 -3.72 16.47
C PRO A 11 -0.93 -5.09 15.78
N LEU A 12 -2.13 -5.62 15.53
CA LEU A 12 -2.28 -6.89 14.83
C LEU A 12 -1.80 -6.79 13.37
N ILE A 13 -2.12 -5.70 12.66
CA ILE A 13 -1.62 -5.43 11.30
C ILE A 13 -0.10 -5.30 11.32
N PHE A 14 0.47 -4.61 12.32
CA PHE A 14 1.92 -4.44 12.48
C PHE A 14 2.64 -5.75 12.85
N ILE A 15 2.04 -6.58 13.70
CA ILE A 15 2.55 -7.90 14.10
C ILE A 15 2.42 -8.91 12.95
N LEU A 16 1.43 -8.77 12.07
CA LEU A 16 1.30 -9.60 10.87
C LEU A 16 2.22 -9.14 9.75
N SER A 17 2.52 -7.84 9.66
CA SER A 17 3.44 -7.30 8.66
C SER A 17 4.91 -7.47 9.06
N ALA A 18 5.28 -7.48 10.34
CA ALA A 18 6.68 -7.56 10.76
C ALA A 18 7.43 -8.89 10.44
N PRO A 19 6.86 -10.10 10.64
CA PRO A 19 7.49 -11.37 10.27
C PRO A 19 7.66 -11.50 8.76
N VAL A 20 6.69 -10.93 8.04
CA VAL A 20 6.72 -10.69 6.62
C VAL A 20 7.96 -9.86 6.28
N THR A 21 8.09 -8.64 6.80
CA THR A 21 9.22 -7.74 6.52
C THR A 21 10.58 -8.39 6.81
N TYR A 22 10.69 -9.15 7.91
CA TYR A 22 11.90 -9.91 8.28
C TYR A 22 12.24 -11.03 7.28
N PHE A 23 11.25 -11.78 6.79
CA PHE A 23 11.46 -12.81 5.76
C PHE A 23 11.84 -12.21 4.40
N PHE A 24 11.39 -11.01 4.06
CA PHE A 24 11.67 -10.36 2.77
C PHE A 24 13.09 -9.79 2.70
N PHE A 25 13.51 -8.98 3.68
CA PHE A 25 14.86 -8.40 3.66
C PHE A 25 15.96 -9.44 3.87
N GLY A 26 15.70 -10.53 4.61
CA GLY A 26 16.63 -11.64 4.71
C GLY A 26 16.75 -12.50 3.43
N SER A 27 15.77 -12.44 2.51
CA SER A 27 15.78 -13.26 1.28
C SER A 27 16.33 -12.54 0.05
N VAL A 28 16.25 -11.20 0.01
CA VAL A 28 16.83 -10.39 -1.08
C VAL A 28 18.36 -10.57 -1.13
N ASP A 29 19.01 -10.77 0.02
CA ASP A 29 20.45 -11.07 0.10
C ASP A 29 20.84 -12.44 -0.50
N SER A 30 19.88 -13.33 -0.75
CA SER A 30 20.16 -14.71 -1.21
C SER A 30 20.23 -14.89 -2.74
N GLY A 31 19.94 -13.84 -3.53
CA GLY A 31 20.06 -13.86 -5.00
C GLY A 31 19.13 -14.82 -5.75
N LYS A 32 18.27 -15.59 -5.06
CA LYS A 32 17.34 -16.53 -5.68
C LYS A 32 15.96 -15.89 -5.87
N TYR A 33 15.63 -15.54 -7.10
CA TYR A 33 14.32 -15.01 -7.47
C TYR A 33 13.25 -16.08 -7.28
N LYS A 34 12.48 -16.00 -6.20
CA LYS A 34 11.36 -16.92 -5.94
C LYS A 34 10.10 -16.30 -6.51
N PHE A 35 9.51 -16.94 -7.53
CA PHE A 35 8.24 -16.53 -8.14
C PHE A 35 7.13 -16.23 -7.10
N GLY A 36 7.11 -16.97 -5.98
CA GLY A 36 6.20 -16.70 -4.86
C GLY A 36 6.40 -15.33 -4.20
N LEU A 37 7.63 -14.82 -4.09
CA LEU A 37 7.90 -13.48 -3.55
C LEU A 37 7.42 -12.39 -4.52
N PHE A 38 7.59 -12.61 -5.82
CA PHE A 38 7.09 -11.69 -6.85
C PHE A 38 5.56 -11.57 -6.79
N LEU A 39 4.84 -12.70 -6.77
CA LEU A 39 3.38 -12.71 -6.67
C LEU A 39 2.91 -12.00 -5.39
N LEU A 40 3.61 -12.18 -4.29
CA LEU A 40 3.25 -11.51 -3.05
C LEU A 40 3.42 -9.99 -3.15
N TYR A 41 4.52 -9.50 -3.73
CA TYR A 41 4.81 -8.07 -3.86
C TYR A 41 3.98 -7.35 -4.92
N VAL A 42 3.56 -8.05 -5.97
CA VAL A 42 2.82 -7.46 -7.09
C VAL A 42 1.31 -7.65 -6.98
N VAL A 43 0.87 -8.73 -6.34
CA VAL A 43 -0.56 -9.08 -6.27
C VAL A 43 -1.08 -8.95 -4.85
N VAL A 44 -0.51 -9.69 -3.91
CA VAL A 44 -1.10 -9.83 -2.58
C VAL A 44 -0.96 -8.56 -1.74
N TYR A 45 0.24 -7.97 -1.63
CA TYR A 45 0.43 -6.72 -0.89
C TYR A 45 -0.35 -5.56 -1.52
N PRO A 46 -0.22 -5.28 -2.83
CA PRO A 46 -1.00 -4.22 -3.46
C PRO A 46 -2.49 -4.38 -3.25
N PHE A 47 -3.01 -5.62 -3.29
CA PHE A 47 -4.41 -5.90 -2.99
C PHE A 47 -4.78 -5.50 -1.56
N LEU A 48 -4.09 -6.05 -0.56
CA LEU A 48 -4.38 -5.80 0.85
C LEU A 48 -4.23 -4.31 1.21
N GLU A 49 -3.18 -3.67 0.72
CA GLU A 49 -2.92 -2.25 0.97
C GLU A 49 -3.97 -1.36 0.28
N THR A 50 -4.39 -1.70 -0.94
CA THR A 50 -5.45 -0.96 -1.63
C THR A 50 -6.78 -1.11 -0.91
N VAL A 51 -7.10 -2.32 -0.43
CA VAL A 51 -8.31 -2.54 0.40
C VAL A 51 -8.25 -1.71 1.67
N MET A 52 -7.17 -1.82 2.43
CA MET A 52 -7.06 -1.21 3.75
C MET A 52 -6.93 0.31 3.69
N TYR A 53 -5.98 0.80 2.91
CA TYR A 53 -5.57 2.19 2.99
C TYR A 53 -6.30 3.10 2.02
N GLN A 54 -6.72 2.59 0.86
CA GLN A 54 -7.41 3.39 -0.16
C GLN A 54 -8.92 3.19 -0.07
N PHE A 55 -9.41 1.96 -0.21
CA PHE A 55 -10.84 1.67 -0.19
C PHE A 55 -11.45 1.93 1.19
N ILE A 56 -11.09 1.15 2.22
CA ILE A 56 -11.73 1.22 3.53
C ILE A 56 -11.59 2.63 4.13
N THR A 57 -10.38 3.21 4.11
CA THR A 57 -10.15 4.55 4.67
C THR A 57 -11.01 5.61 4.00
N GLN A 58 -11.02 5.69 2.67
CA GLN A 58 -11.79 6.71 1.96
C GLN A 58 -13.30 6.48 2.10
N GLU A 59 -13.76 5.23 2.02
CA GLU A 59 -15.17 4.91 2.24
C GLU A 59 -15.64 5.30 3.63
N LEU A 60 -14.83 5.03 4.67
CA LEU A 60 -15.18 5.39 6.04
C LEU A 60 -15.25 6.90 6.21
N VAL A 61 -14.24 7.64 5.74
CA VAL A 61 -14.22 9.11 5.84
C VAL A 61 -15.44 9.73 5.13
N LEU A 62 -15.77 9.25 3.93
CA LEU A 62 -16.95 9.72 3.20
C LEU A 62 -18.26 9.33 3.89
N ARG A 63 -18.34 8.16 4.54
CA ARG A 63 -19.51 7.75 5.33
C ARG A 63 -19.76 8.64 6.55
N PHE A 64 -18.72 9.27 7.10
CA PHE A 64 -18.85 10.29 8.15
C PHE A 64 -19.27 11.67 7.61
N GLY A 65 -19.58 11.78 6.32
CA GLY A 65 -20.04 13.02 5.69
C GLY A 65 -18.92 14.00 5.36
N TRP A 66 -17.65 13.58 5.44
CA TRP A 66 -16.52 14.44 5.10
C TRP A 66 -16.33 14.50 3.58
N GLY A 67 -15.83 15.63 3.09
CA GLY A 67 -15.67 15.87 1.65
C GLY A 67 -14.58 15.00 1.00
N ALA A 68 -14.67 14.83 -0.33
CA ALA A 68 -13.74 14.01 -1.12
C ALA A 68 -12.27 14.41 -0.96
N LYS A 69 -11.96 15.70 -0.84
CA LYS A 69 -10.59 16.18 -0.62
C LYS A 69 -10.02 15.70 0.72
N ILE A 70 -10.84 15.72 1.77
CA ILE A 70 -10.45 15.25 3.11
C ILE A 70 -10.25 13.74 3.10
N SER A 71 -11.15 13.00 2.43
CA SER A 71 -11.01 11.56 2.22
C SER A 71 -9.66 11.18 1.61
N ILE A 72 -9.25 11.85 0.52
CA ILE A 72 -7.96 11.62 -0.14
C ILE A 72 -6.80 11.94 0.81
N ALA A 73 -6.85 13.08 1.50
CA ALA A 73 -5.77 13.49 2.43
C ALA A 73 -5.60 12.48 3.58
N VAL A 74 -6.70 12.03 4.19
CA VAL A 74 -6.65 11.02 5.27
C VAL A 74 -6.10 9.70 4.75
N SER A 75 -6.57 9.23 3.60
CA SER A 75 -6.08 8.03 2.91
C SER A 75 -4.56 8.07 2.71
N TRP A 76 -4.06 9.20 2.21
CA TRP A 76 -2.64 9.42 1.97
C TRP A 76 -1.83 9.41 3.27
N VAL A 77 -2.27 10.16 4.29
CA VAL A 77 -1.58 10.23 5.59
C VAL A 77 -1.52 8.86 6.26
N VAL A 78 -2.63 8.12 6.27
CA VAL A 78 -2.66 6.78 6.88
C VAL A 78 -1.73 5.82 6.13
N PHE A 79 -1.71 5.86 4.78
CA PHE A 79 -0.78 5.06 3.99
C PHE A 79 0.68 5.42 4.30
N LEU A 80 1.02 6.71 4.31
CA LEU A 80 2.37 7.18 4.63
C LEU A 80 2.81 6.72 6.03
N LEU A 81 1.94 6.87 7.04
CA LEU A 81 2.21 6.45 8.41
C LEU A 81 2.45 4.94 8.52
N ALA A 82 1.80 4.12 7.70
CA ALA A 82 2.08 2.69 7.63
C ALA A 82 3.48 2.37 7.07
N HIS A 83 4.08 3.31 6.34
CA HIS A 83 5.37 3.17 5.66
C HIS A 83 6.55 3.85 6.39
N THR A 84 6.30 4.57 7.48
CA THR A 84 7.37 5.23 8.26
C THR A 84 8.27 4.26 9.03
N GLY A 85 7.78 3.04 9.31
CA GLY A 85 8.56 1.99 9.98
C GLY A 85 9.69 1.38 9.14
N GLY A 86 9.73 1.64 7.82
CA GLY A 86 10.72 1.07 6.90
C GLY A 86 11.95 1.95 6.61
N GLY A 87 12.08 3.11 7.26
CA GLY A 87 13.15 4.08 6.99
C GLY A 87 12.98 4.87 5.68
N VAL A 88 13.95 5.75 5.35
CA VAL A 88 13.85 6.72 4.25
C VAL A 88 13.54 6.06 2.88
N ARG A 89 14.09 4.87 2.64
CA ARG A 89 13.90 4.10 1.39
C ARG A 89 12.45 3.68 1.16
N VAL A 90 11.63 3.61 2.22
CA VAL A 90 10.22 3.23 2.16
C VAL A 90 9.31 4.44 2.33
N VAL A 91 9.78 5.48 3.05
CA VAL A 91 9.05 6.74 3.27
C VAL A 91 8.85 7.54 1.98
N VAL A 92 9.88 7.67 1.13
CA VAL A 92 9.77 8.47 -0.11
C VAL A 92 8.77 7.85 -1.10
N PRO A 93 8.83 6.53 -1.40
CA PRO A 93 7.77 5.86 -2.16
C PRO A 93 6.41 5.91 -1.47
N GLY A 94 6.36 5.79 -0.14
CA GLY A 94 5.13 5.92 0.65
C GLY A 94 4.47 7.31 0.53
N LEU A 95 5.29 8.37 0.44
CA LEU A 95 4.83 9.74 0.28
C LEU A 95 4.27 9.98 -1.13
N ILE A 96 5.07 9.72 -2.17
CA ILE A 96 4.69 10.04 -3.55
C ILE A 96 3.68 9.01 -4.07
N GLY A 97 4.00 7.72 -3.94
CA GLY A 97 3.14 6.62 -4.38
C GLY A 97 1.81 6.60 -3.61
N GLY A 98 1.86 6.74 -2.28
CA GLY A 98 0.64 6.79 -1.46
C GLY A 98 -0.29 7.93 -1.84
N GLY A 99 0.26 9.10 -2.16
CA GLY A 99 -0.53 10.25 -2.62
C GLY A 99 -1.19 10.01 -3.97
N ILE A 100 -0.45 9.44 -4.94
CA ILE A 100 -0.97 9.08 -6.26
C ILE A 100 -2.10 8.05 -6.13
N LEU A 101 -1.92 7.00 -5.32
CA LEU A 101 -2.93 5.96 -5.12
C LEU A 101 -4.20 6.52 -4.47
N ALA A 102 -4.05 7.36 -3.45
CA ALA A 102 -5.17 8.03 -2.78
C ALA A 102 -5.94 8.93 -3.74
N PHE A 103 -5.22 9.72 -4.56
CA PHE A 103 -5.82 10.58 -5.56
C PHE A 103 -6.53 9.77 -6.66
N THR A 104 -5.90 8.72 -7.19
CA THR A 104 -6.50 7.84 -8.20
C THR A 104 -7.81 7.25 -7.71
N TYR A 105 -7.87 6.73 -6.47
CA TYR A 105 -9.11 6.20 -5.91
C TYR A 105 -10.19 7.29 -5.82
N GLY A 106 -9.85 8.45 -5.25
CA GLY A 106 -10.79 9.56 -5.10
C GLY A 106 -11.31 10.10 -6.43
N LEU A 107 -10.46 10.18 -7.46
CA LEU A 107 -10.82 10.66 -8.80
C LEU A 107 -11.75 9.69 -9.54
N THR A 108 -11.42 8.41 -9.49
CA THR A 108 -12.14 7.35 -10.23
C THR A 108 -13.43 6.93 -9.53
N ARG A 109 -13.59 7.28 -8.25
CA ARG A 109 -14.81 7.05 -7.46
C ARG A 109 -16.10 7.53 -8.12
N ARG A 110 -16.05 8.63 -8.87
CA ARG A 110 -17.23 9.15 -9.61
C ARG A 110 -17.80 8.14 -10.63
N TRP A 111 -17.02 7.14 -11.02
CA TRP A 111 -17.41 6.05 -11.90
C TRP A 111 -17.82 4.78 -11.14
N GLY A 112 -17.91 4.83 -9.82
CA GLY A 112 -18.28 3.71 -8.96
C GLY A 112 -17.12 3.16 -8.12
N ARG A 113 -17.48 2.54 -6.99
CA ARG A 113 -16.54 2.02 -5.98
C ARG A 113 -15.63 0.91 -6.52
N GLY A 114 -16.22 -0.01 -7.32
CA GLY A 114 -15.48 -1.11 -7.93
C GLY A 114 -14.44 -0.62 -8.93
N ASN A 115 -14.81 0.35 -9.78
CA ASN A 115 -13.89 0.97 -10.73
C ASN A 115 -12.74 1.68 -10.02
N ALA A 116 -13.04 2.40 -8.94
CA ALA A 116 -12.01 3.05 -8.15
C ALA A 116 -11.02 2.06 -7.52
N PHE A 117 -11.55 0.98 -6.96
CA PHE A 117 -10.71 -0.08 -6.41
C PHE A 117 -9.82 -0.72 -7.47
N ILE A 118 -10.38 -1.13 -8.61
CA ILE A 118 -9.65 -1.82 -9.68
C ILE A 118 -8.59 -0.90 -10.29
N SER A 119 -8.93 0.36 -10.61
CA SER A 119 -7.96 1.31 -11.18
C SER A 119 -6.79 1.57 -10.23
N THR A 120 -7.07 1.76 -8.94
CA THR A 120 -6.02 1.95 -7.93
C THR A 120 -5.18 0.70 -7.74
N LEU A 121 -5.79 -0.49 -7.69
CA LEU A 121 -5.08 -1.76 -7.55
C LEU A 121 -4.15 -2.03 -8.74
N LEU A 122 -4.63 -1.82 -9.98
CA LEU A 122 -3.82 -2.00 -11.18
C LEU A 122 -2.64 -1.03 -11.21
N LEU A 123 -2.87 0.23 -10.84
CA LEU A 123 -1.80 1.22 -10.73
C LEU A 123 -0.77 0.81 -9.67
N HIS A 124 -1.23 0.32 -8.52
CA HIS A 124 -0.37 -0.13 -7.43
C HIS A 124 0.48 -1.34 -7.82
N ALA A 125 -0.15 -2.37 -8.40
CA ALA A 125 0.54 -3.55 -8.91
C ALA A 125 1.55 -3.20 -10.00
N THR A 126 1.19 -2.29 -10.92
CA THR A 126 2.09 -1.80 -11.98
C THR A 126 3.29 -1.08 -11.39
N TRP A 127 3.07 -0.20 -10.42
CA TRP A 127 4.14 0.51 -9.74
C TRP A 127 5.13 -0.46 -9.07
N ASN A 128 4.61 -1.47 -8.38
CA ASN A 128 5.43 -2.49 -7.73
C ASN A 128 6.18 -3.38 -8.73
N CYS A 129 5.57 -3.73 -9.86
CA CYS A 129 6.25 -4.39 -10.98
C CYS A 129 7.43 -3.56 -11.49
N CYS A 130 7.19 -2.27 -11.79
CA CYS A 130 8.22 -1.37 -12.29
C CYS A 130 9.36 -1.20 -11.28
N ALA A 131 9.04 -1.08 -9.98
CA ALA A 131 10.04 -0.97 -8.93
C ALA A 131 10.93 -2.20 -8.85
N ILE A 132 10.36 -3.41 -8.89
CA ILE A 132 11.14 -4.66 -8.89
C ILE A 132 12.04 -4.73 -10.14
N ILE A 133 11.48 -4.46 -11.33
CA ILE A 133 12.24 -4.49 -12.58
C ILE A 133 13.42 -3.52 -12.51
N PHE A 134 13.19 -2.28 -12.07
CA PHE A 134 14.22 -1.27 -11.94
C PHE A 134 15.31 -1.67 -10.93
N ILE A 135 14.94 -2.24 -9.78
CA ILE A 135 15.89 -2.74 -8.79
C ILE A 135 16.76 -3.86 -9.38
N ASN A 136 16.17 -4.81 -10.11
CA ASN A 136 16.92 -5.89 -10.76
C ASN A 136 17.91 -5.34 -11.81
N PHE A 137 17.49 -4.39 -12.65
CA PHE A 137 18.37 -3.77 -13.65
C PHE A 137 19.49 -2.93 -13.02
N SER A 138 19.24 -2.24 -11.92
CA SER A 138 20.22 -1.34 -11.27
C SER A 138 21.19 -2.05 -10.32
N SER A 139 20.83 -3.22 -9.80
CA SER A 139 21.67 -4.01 -8.87
C SER A 139 22.69 -4.92 -9.58
N GLY A 140 22.65 -5.02 -10.91
CA GLY A 140 23.59 -5.85 -11.67
C GLY A 140 23.43 -7.36 -11.44
N ILE A 141 22.35 -7.79 -10.78
CA ILE A 141 22.01 -9.20 -10.58
C ILE A 141 21.57 -9.75 -11.95
N LYS A 142 22.48 -10.43 -12.64
CA LYS A 142 22.18 -11.31 -13.77
C LYS A 142 21.60 -12.63 -13.28
#